data_AF-A0A1G9JLE9-F1
#
_entry.id   AF-A0A1G9JLE9-F1
#
_cell.length_a   1.000
_cell.length_b   1.000
_cell.length_c   1.000
_cell.angle_alpha   90.00
_cell.angle_beta   90.00
_cell.angle_gamma   90.00
#
_symmetry.space_group_name_H-M   'P 1'
#
loop_
_entity.id
_entity.type
_entity.pdbx_description
1 polymer ?
#
loop_
_entity_poly.entity_id
_entity_poly.type
_entity_poly.pdbx_seq_one_letter_code
_entity_poly.pdbx_strand_id
1 'polypeptide(L)'
;MGAGHGHGHGHAGTRHRWRLAVSFVLIGAFFVVELVYGLIAGSLALLSDAGHMAADVVTLGAALVATRIATRPDTTGRRSYGSYRAEVFASLLAVITMLVVALYVVTEAIGRIGGPAEVSSGPMLVVGAIGLAVNLVALLLLRAGAGESLNVRGAYLEVVADTAGSVGVIVAGWLVATTGSAVWDTVIALAIGVFVAVRAVALGRQVFAVLGQHVPEGVDATAVAADLAAIKGVRDVHDLHLWTLTSGMNVATAHLVTADMGENHAVLDEAREVLRRRHDIAHATLQVEPADHQGCDELGW
;
A
#
# COMPACT_ATOMS: atom_id res chain seq x y z
N MET A 1 12.00 -26.10 18.06
CA MET A 1 12.76 -25.09 17.28
C MET A 1 11.74 -24.37 16.41
N GLY A 2 11.27 -23.21 16.89
CA GLY A 2 10.19 -22.44 16.26
C GLY A 2 10.71 -21.61 15.10
N ALA A 3 10.01 -21.69 13.97
CA ALA A 3 10.22 -20.83 12.81
C ALA A 3 9.34 -19.57 13.00
N GLY A 4 9.99 -18.42 13.20
CA GLY A 4 9.34 -17.11 13.18
C GLY A 4 9.24 -16.59 11.74
N HIS A 5 8.04 -16.20 11.32
CA HIS A 5 7.80 -15.54 10.03
C HIS A 5 7.46 -14.07 10.27
N GLY A 6 8.47 -13.20 10.14
CA GLY A 6 8.29 -11.76 10.07
C GLY A 6 7.85 -11.34 8.67
N HIS A 7 6.80 -10.51 8.60
CA HIS A 7 6.41 -9.83 7.38
C HIS A 7 7.12 -8.47 7.33
N GLY A 8 8.31 -8.46 6.74
CA GLY A 8 8.84 -7.27 6.09
C GLY A 8 8.18 -7.15 4.72
N HIS A 9 7.74 -5.95 4.34
CA HIS A 9 7.68 -5.64 2.92
C HIS A 9 9.12 -5.78 2.42
N GLY A 10 9.43 -6.87 1.75
CA GLY A 10 10.82 -7.23 1.51
C GLY A 10 10.81 -8.46 0.64
N HIS A 11 10.85 -8.24 -0.67
CA HIS A 11 11.00 -9.24 -1.74
C HIS A 11 10.59 -10.69 -1.40
N ALA A 12 9.36 -10.86 -0.89
CA ALA A 12 8.64 -12.14 -0.83
C ALA A 12 8.17 -12.61 -2.23
N GLY A 13 8.57 -11.85 -3.26
CA GLY A 13 8.09 -11.93 -4.61
C GLY A 13 8.42 -13.23 -5.32
N THR A 14 9.31 -14.12 -4.87
CA THR A 14 9.55 -15.40 -5.60
C THR A 14 8.77 -16.59 -5.01
N ARG A 15 8.60 -16.64 -3.68
CA ARG A 15 8.00 -17.80 -2.99
C ARG A 15 6.48 -17.76 -2.90
N HIS A 16 5.87 -16.57 -3.02
CA HIS A 16 4.42 -16.37 -2.91
C HIS A 16 3.74 -15.94 -4.22
N ARG A 17 4.46 -15.97 -5.36
CA ARG A 17 3.94 -15.58 -6.70
C ARG A 17 2.61 -16.23 -7.02
N TRP A 18 2.50 -17.52 -6.75
CA TRP A 18 1.29 -18.27 -7.09
C TRP A 18 0.09 -17.82 -6.24
N ARG A 19 0.31 -17.48 -4.97
CA ARG A 19 -0.75 -16.97 -4.08
C ARG A 19 -1.21 -15.59 -4.52
N LEU A 20 -0.27 -14.69 -4.84
CA LEU A 20 -0.57 -13.37 -5.40
C LEU A 20 -1.33 -13.49 -6.73
N ALA A 21 -0.91 -14.40 -7.62
CA ALA A 21 -1.59 -14.64 -8.89
C ALA A 21 -3.02 -15.19 -8.69
N VAL A 22 -3.20 -16.13 -7.76
CA VAL A 22 -4.54 -16.67 -7.43
C VAL A 22 -5.44 -15.59 -6.82
N SER A 23 -4.93 -14.80 -5.87
CA SER A 23 -5.68 -13.67 -5.29
C SER A 23 -6.06 -12.64 -6.35
N PHE A 24 -5.13 -12.27 -7.24
CA PHE A 24 -5.40 -11.35 -8.35
C PHE A 24 -6.49 -11.88 -9.30
N VAL A 25 -6.44 -13.17 -9.66
CA VAL A 25 -7.46 -13.78 -10.52
C VAL A 25 -8.81 -13.82 -9.82
N LEU A 26 -8.85 -14.17 -8.53
CA LEU A 26 -10.09 -14.25 -7.76
C LEU A 26 -10.75 -12.88 -7.59
N ILE A 27 -9.99 -11.90 -7.10
CA ILE A 27 -10.46 -10.52 -6.88
C ILE A 27 -10.80 -9.86 -8.22
N GLY A 28 -9.98 -10.07 -9.26
CA GLY A 28 -10.26 -9.59 -10.61
C GLY A 28 -11.53 -10.18 -11.21
N ALA A 29 -11.77 -11.48 -11.03
CA ALA A 29 -13.01 -12.10 -11.49
C ALA A 29 -14.23 -11.57 -10.74
N PHE A 30 -14.13 -11.42 -9.42
CA PHE A 30 -15.23 -10.89 -8.61
C PHE A 30 -15.53 -9.43 -8.91
N PHE A 31 -14.50 -8.59 -9.08
CA PHE A 31 -14.63 -7.21 -9.56
C PHE A 31 -15.44 -7.13 -10.86
N VAL A 32 -15.16 -8.00 -11.84
CA VAL A 32 -15.92 -8.01 -13.12
C VAL A 32 -17.39 -8.37 -12.87
N VAL A 33 -17.68 -9.32 -11.98
CA VAL A 33 -19.04 -9.69 -11.61
C VAL A 33 -19.75 -8.50 -10.97
N GLU A 34 -19.16 -7.86 -9.96
CA GLU A 34 -19.77 -6.71 -9.28
C GLU A 34 -19.98 -5.52 -10.21
N LEU A 35 -19.02 -5.21 -11.08
CA LEU A 35 -19.15 -4.13 -12.04
C LEU A 35 -20.30 -4.38 -13.01
N VAL A 36 -20.38 -5.58 -13.58
CA VAL A 36 -21.44 -5.94 -14.52
C VAL A 36 -22.82 -5.92 -13.85
N TYR A 37 -22.95 -6.53 -12.66
CA TYR A 37 -24.22 -6.53 -11.94
C TYR A 37 -24.59 -5.17 -11.36
N GLY A 38 -23.62 -4.34 -10.97
CA GLY A 38 -23.83 -2.96 -10.55
C GLY A 38 -24.41 -2.10 -11.67
N LEU A 39 -23.86 -2.23 -12.89
CA LEU A 39 -24.37 -1.55 -14.08
C LEU A 39 -25.77 -2.06 -14.48
N ILE A 40 -25.98 -3.37 -14.51
CA ILE A 40 -27.28 -3.97 -14.90
C ILE A 40 -28.36 -3.64 -13.87
N ALA A 41 -28.05 -3.71 -12.57
CA ALA A 41 -29.00 -3.42 -11.50
C ALA A 41 -29.22 -1.91 -11.28
N GLY A 42 -28.39 -1.06 -11.89
CA GLY A 42 -28.40 0.38 -11.68
C GLY A 42 -28.06 0.80 -10.24
N SER A 43 -27.40 -0.06 -9.45
CA SER A 43 -27.13 0.18 -8.03
C SER A 43 -25.82 0.95 -7.84
N LEU A 44 -25.90 2.09 -7.15
CA LEU A 44 -24.72 2.88 -6.83
C LEU A 44 -23.88 2.25 -5.72
N ALA A 45 -24.50 1.53 -4.79
CA ALA A 45 -23.77 0.87 -3.72
C ALA A 45 -22.87 -0.25 -4.29
N LEU A 46 -23.38 -1.04 -5.24
CA LEU A 46 -22.58 -2.05 -5.96
C LEU A 46 -21.45 -1.43 -6.78
N LEU A 47 -21.72 -0.32 -7.49
CA LEU A 47 -20.68 0.37 -8.26
C LEU A 47 -19.60 0.97 -7.35
N SER A 48 -19.98 1.43 -6.15
CA SER A 48 -19.03 1.93 -5.16
C SER A 48 -18.13 0.81 -4.60
N ASP A 49 -18.70 -0.36 -4.32
CA ASP A 49 -17.94 -1.53 -3.86
C ASP A 49 -16.99 -2.04 -4.96
N ALA A 50 -17.50 -2.13 -6.20
CA ALA A 50 -16.68 -2.49 -7.37
C ALA A 50 -15.53 -1.49 -7.62
N GLY A 51 -15.75 -0.20 -7.34
CA GLY A 51 -14.70 0.83 -7.40
C GLY A 51 -13.56 0.59 -6.43
N HIS A 52 -13.89 0.12 -5.23
CA HIS A 52 -12.89 -0.27 -4.26
C HIS A 52 -12.13 -1.53 -4.72
N MET A 53 -12.85 -2.57 -5.13
CA MET A 53 -12.25 -3.81 -5.65
C MET A 53 -11.35 -3.57 -6.87
N ALA A 54 -11.67 -2.60 -7.73
CA ALA A 54 -10.83 -2.21 -8.85
C ALA A 54 -9.43 -1.73 -8.38
N ALA A 55 -9.36 -1.00 -7.27
CA ALA A 55 -8.11 -0.53 -6.71
C ALA A 55 -7.23 -1.68 -6.22
N ASP A 56 -7.84 -2.70 -5.60
CA ASP A 56 -7.16 -3.90 -5.14
C ASP A 56 -6.62 -4.71 -6.33
N VAL A 57 -7.40 -4.83 -7.41
CA VAL A 57 -6.95 -5.47 -8.67
C VAL A 57 -5.74 -4.74 -9.23
N VAL A 58 -5.79 -3.40 -9.32
CA VAL A 58 -4.66 -2.60 -9.84
C VAL A 58 -3.42 -2.79 -8.97
N THR A 59 -3.57 -2.72 -7.64
CA THR A 59 -2.46 -2.85 -6.68
C THR A 59 -1.85 -4.26 -6.71
N LEU A 60 -2.66 -5.31 -6.72
CA LEU A 60 -2.18 -6.69 -6.82
C LEU A 60 -1.55 -6.99 -8.17
N GLY A 61 -2.16 -6.51 -9.26
CA GLY A 61 -1.62 -6.60 -10.61
C GLY A 61 -0.26 -5.93 -10.72
N ALA A 62 -0.12 -4.74 -10.12
CA ALA A 62 1.15 -4.03 -10.00
C ALA A 62 2.20 -4.83 -9.25
N ALA A 63 1.85 -5.38 -8.09
CA ALA A 63 2.76 -6.20 -7.29
C ALA A 63 3.24 -7.44 -8.06
N LEU A 64 2.35 -8.10 -8.81
CA LEU A 64 2.69 -9.22 -9.71
C LEU A 64 3.64 -8.81 -10.84
N VAL A 65 3.36 -7.68 -11.50
CA VAL A 65 4.19 -7.15 -12.58
C VAL A 65 5.55 -6.72 -12.04
N ALA A 66 5.59 -5.97 -10.94
CA ALA A 66 6.81 -5.54 -10.25
C ALA A 66 7.65 -6.75 -9.86
N THR A 67 7.03 -7.78 -9.29
CA THR A 67 7.68 -9.04 -8.95
C THR A 67 8.27 -9.76 -10.16
N ARG A 68 7.60 -9.73 -11.31
CA ARG A 68 8.08 -10.35 -12.56
C ARG A 68 9.23 -9.54 -13.16
N ILE A 69 9.13 -8.21 -13.13
CA ILE A 69 10.14 -7.30 -13.67
C ILE A 69 11.38 -7.23 -12.76
N ALA A 70 11.22 -7.33 -11.44
CA ALA A 70 12.33 -7.37 -10.49
C ALA A 70 13.33 -8.52 -10.77
N THR A 71 12.85 -9.62 -11.35
CA THR A 71 13.71 -10.74 -11.76
C THR A 71 14.23 -10.64 -13.20
N ARG A 72 13.92 -9.57 -13.95
CA ARG A 72 14.46 -9.36 -15.28
C ARG A 72 15.80 -8.60 -15.19
N PRO A 73 16.87 -9.11 -15.83
CA PRO A 73 18.11 -8.35 -15.98
C PRO A 73 17.82 -7.04 -16.72
N ASP A 74 18.33 -5.91 -16.23
CA ASP A 74 18.30 -4.67 -17.00
C ASP A 74 19.31 -4.77 -18.15
N THR A 75 18.79 -4.87 -19.38
CA THR A 75 19.62 -4.94 -20.60
C THR A 75 20.08 -3.57 -21.09
N THR A 76 19.52 -2.49 -20.54
CA THR A 76 19.79 -1.12 -21.01
C THR A 76 20.82 -0.38 -20.16
N GLY A 77 21.07 -0.84 -18.92
CA GLY A 77 21.93 -0.17 -17.93
C GLY A 77 21.38 1.17 -17.44
N ARG A 78 20.18 1.58 -17.87
CA ARG A 78 19.56 2.87 -17.50
C ARG A 78 18.82 2.81 -16.17
N ARG A 79 18.57 1.61 -15.63
CA ARG A 79 17.80 1.38 -14.40
C ARG A 79 18.72 0.80 -13.33
N SER A 80 19.55 1.65 -12.72
CA SER A 80 20.53 1.23 -11.69
C SER A 80 19.88 0.54 -10.49
N TYR A 81 18.74 1.03 -10.03
CA TYR A 81 17.92 0.39 -9.00
C TYR A 81 16.91 -0.61 -9.57
N GLY A 82 16.96 -0.94 -10.86
CA GLY A 82 15.93 -1.74 -11.50
C GLY A 82 14.60 -1.00 -11.65
N SER A 83 13.49 -1.73 -11.68
CA SER A 83 12.16 -1.17 -11.99
C SER A 83 11.22 -1.10 -10.78
N TYR A 84 11.76 -1.04 -9.56
CA TYR A 84 10.97 -1.10 -8.32
C TYR A 84 9.95 0.05 -8.20
N ARG A 85 10.28 1.26 -8.69
CA ARG A 85 9.34 2.40 -8.68
C ARG A 85 8.06 2.19 -9.51
N ALA A 86 8.02 1.18 -10.40
CA ALA A 86 6.80 0.86 -11.15
C ALA A 86 5.62 0.48 -10.21
N GLU A 87 5.91 -0.10 -9.05
CA GLU A 87 4.93 -0.41 -8.01
C GLU A 87 4.29 0.88 -7.45
N VAL A 88 5.11 1.91 -7.22
CA VAL A 88 4.65 3.22 -6.72
C VAL A 88 3.72 3.90 -7.74
N PHE A 89 4.08 3.88 -9.03
CA PHE A 89 3.23 4.45 -10.07
C PHE A 89 1.92 3.71 -10.25
N ALA A 90 1.91 2.39 -10.07
CA ALA A 90 0.68 1.63 -10.16
C ALA A 90 -0.20 1.81 -8.92
N SER A 91 0.40 2.01 -7.74
CA SER A 91 -0.33 2.44 -6.53
C SER A 91 -0.94 3.83 -6.72
N LEU A 92 -0.24 4.75 -7.40
CA LEU A 92 -0.80 6.04 -7.79
C LEU A 92 -2.00 5.89 -8.73
N LEU A 93 -1.91 4.98 -9.71
CA LEU A 93 -3.03 4.68 -10.60
C LEU A 93 -4.24 4.14 -9.84
N ALA A 94 -4.03 3.22 -8.89
CA ALA A 94 -5.09 2.70 -8.02
C ALA A 94 -5.78 3.82 -7.23
N VAL A 95 -4.99 4.72 -6.61
CA VAL A 95 -5.53 5.89 -5.89
C VAL A 95 -6.37 6.77 -6.81
N ILE A 96 -5.89 7.07 -8.02
CA ILE A 96 -6.64 7.87 -9.00
C ILE A 96 -7.95 7.17 -9.37
N THR A 97 -7.92 5.86 -9.63
CA THR A 97 -9.11 5.07 -9.92
C THR A 97 -10.12 5.13 -8.77
N MET A 98 -9.69 4.95 -7.52
CA MET A 98 -10.58 5.07 -6.35
C MET A 98 -11.23 6.44 -6.26
N LEU A 99 -10.45 7.51 -6.45
CA LEU A 99 -10.97 8.88 -6.38
C LEU A 99 -11.96 9.17 -7.51
N VAL A 100 -11.69 8.70 -8.72
CA VAL A 100 -12.60 8.86 -9.87
C VAL A 100 -13.91 8.12 -9.63
N VAL A 101 -13.85 6.87 -9.14
CA VAL A 101 -15.08 6.11 -8.85
C VAL A 101 -15.85 6.71 -7.67
N ALA A 102 -15.17 7.10 -6.60
CA ALA A 102 -15.82 7.77 -5.47
C ALA A 102 -16.50 9.08 -5.89
N LEU A 103 -15.83 9.90 -6.71
CA LEU A 103 -16.41 11.12 -7.25
C LEU A 103 -17.63 10.82 -8.12
N TYR A 104 -17.52 9.85 -9.03
CA TYR A 104 -18.64 9.42 -9.86
C TYR A 104 -19.85 8.99 -9.01
N VAL A 105 -19.66 8.08 -8.06
CA VAL A 105 -20.72 7.60 -7.15
C VAL A 105 -21.36 8.74 -6.38
N VAL A 106 -20.56 9.66 -5.82
CA VAL A 106 -21.09 10.81 -5.06
C VAL A 106 -21.90 11.74 -5.98
N THR A 107 -21.40 12.07 -7.17
CA THR A 107 -22.12 12.95 -8.10
C THR A 107 -23.43 12.33 -8.60
N GLU A 108 -23.42 11.05 -8.93
CA GLU A 108 -24.61 10.31 -9.39
C GLU A 108 -25.61 10.11 -8.24
N ALA A 109 -25.13 9.84 -7.03
CA ALA A 109 -25.98 9.76 -5.85
C ALA A 109 -26.69 11.08 -5.56
N ILE A 110 -25.99 12.21 -5.64
CA ILE A 110 -26.60 13.54 -5.50
C ILE A 110 -27.63 13.78 -6.61
N GLY A 111 -27.33 13.39 -7.86
CA GLY A 111 -28.25 13.52 -9.00
C GLY A 111 -29.54 12.71 -8.86
N ARG A 112 -29.50 11.60 -8.12
CA ARG A 112 -30.68 10.75 -7.85
C ARG A 112 -31.56 11.24 -6.71
N ILE A 113 -31.13 12.24 -5.94
CA ILE A 113 -31.94 12.80 -4.86
C ILE A 113 -33.21 13.44 -5.46
N GLY A 114 -34.36 12.80 -5.22
CA GLY A 114 -35.67 13.26 -5.70
C GLY A 114 -36.12 12.69 -7.05
N GLY A 115 -35.36 11.80 -7.67
CA GLY A 115 -35.73 11.09 -8.91
C GLY A 115 -36.17 9.64 -8.67
N PRO A 116 -37.02 9.06 -9.52
CA PRO A 116 -37.33 7.62 -9.49
C PRO A 116 -36.14 6.84 -10.07
N ALA A 117 -35.37 6.17 -9.21
CA ALA A 117 -34.39 5.18 -9.63
C ALA A 117 -34.99 3.78 -9.43
N GLU A 118 -35.08 2.98 -10.49
CA GLU A 118 -35.42 1.56 -10.38
C GLU A 118 -34.12 0.79 -10.08
N VAL A 119 -33.92 0.43 -8.81
CA VAL A 119 -32.80 -0.41 -8.39
C VAL A 119 -33.27 -1.86 -8.27
N SER A 120 -32.65 -2.76 -9.02
CA SER A 120 -32.97 -4.19 -8.93
C SER A 120 -32.36 -4.80 -7.66
N SER A 121 -33.18 -4.93 -6.61
CA SER A 121 -32.75 -5.40 -5.28
C SER A 121 -32.33 -6.88 -5.23
N GLY A 122 -32.86 -7.72 -6.12
CA GLY A 122 -32.55 -9.16 -6.17
C GLY A 122 -31.08 -9.44 -6.46
N PRO A 123 -30.54 -9.01 -7.61
CA PRO A 123 -29.12 -9.17 -7.94
C PRO A 123 -28.20 -8.51 -6.89
N MET A 124 -28.61 -7.36 -6.36
CA MET A 124 -27.88 -6.64 -5.31
C MET A 124 -27.67 -7.47 -4.05
N LEU A 125 -28.74 -8.12 -3.56
CA LEU A 125 -28.67 -8.99 -2.39
C LEU A 125 -27.81 -10.24 -2.65
N VAL A 126 -27.93 -10.84 -3.82
CA VAL A 126 -27.15 -12.05 -4.18
C VAL A 126 -25.67 -11.73 -4.27
N VAL A 127 -25.30 -10.67 -5.00
CA VAL A 127 -23.90 -10.27 -5.17
C VAL A 127 -23.30 -9.82 -3.85
N GLY A 128 -24.01 -8.98 -3.08
CA GLY A 128 -23.57 -8.56 -1.75
C GLY A 128 -23.38 -9.74 -0.80
N ALA A 129 -24.27 -10.74 -0.82
CA ALA A 129 -24.12 -11.94 0.00
C ALA A 129 -22.91 -12.80 -0.39
N ILE A 130 -22.62 -12.93 -1.69
CA ILE A 130 -21.42 -13.62 -2.17
C ILE A 130 -20.16 -12.86 -1.73
N GLY A 131 -20.12 -11.53 -1.92
CA GLY A 131 -19.00 -10.68 -1.48
C GLY A 131 -18.76 -10.78 0.02
N LEU A 132 -19.83 -10.70 0.82
CA LEU A 132 -19.76 -10.89 2.26
C LEU A 132 -19.21 -12.28 2.63
N ALA A 133 -19.68 -13.34 1.97
CA ALA A 133 -19.19 -14.69 2.25
C ALA A 133 -17.68 -14.82 1.95
N VAL A 134 -17.21 -14.26 0.83
CA VAL A 134 -15.78 -14.23 0.46
C VAL A 134 -14.97 -13.44 1.50
N ASN A 135 -15.43 -12.25 1.87
CA ASN A 135 -14.76 -11.39 2.85
C ASN A 135 -14.73 -12.03 4.24
N LEU A 136 -15.80 -12.71 4.67
CA LEU A 136 -15.81 -13.46 5.93
C LEU A 136 -14.81 -14.63 5.92
N VAL A 137 -14.70 -15.37 4.81
CA VAL A 137 -13.69 -16.44 4.68
C VAL A 137 -12.28 -15.85 4.78
N ALA A 138 -12.01 -14.74 4.08
CA ALA A 138 -10.72 -14.05 4.17
C ALA A 138 -10.42 -13.56 5.59
N LEU A 139 -11.42 -12.99 6.27
CA LEU A 139 -11.31 -12.47 7.64
C LEU A 139 -11.02 -13.59 8.64
N LEU A 140 -11.69 -14.73 8.52
CA LEU A 140 -11.44 -15.91 9.37
C LEU A 140 -10.03 -16.49 9.15
N LEU A 141 -9.55 -16.51 7.91
CA LEU A 141 -8.20 -16.97 7.58
C LEU A 141 -7.12 -16.03 8.14
N LEU A 142 -7.36 -14.72 8.11
CA LEU A 142 -6.39 -13.71 8.56
C LEU A 142 -6.44 -13.44 10.07
N ARG A 143 -7.57 -13.74 10.74
CA ARG A 143 -7.76 -13.50 12.18
C ARG A 143 -6.66 -14.13 13.05
N ALA A 144 -6.24 -15.35 12.70
CA ALA A 144 -5.20 -16.04 13.46
C ALA A 144 -3.83 -15.35 13.34
N GLY A 145 -3.48 -14.84 12.15
CA GLY A 145 -2.20 -14.16 11.91
C GLY A 145 -2.17 -12.67 12.31
N ALA A 146 -3.34 -12.04 12.51
CA ALA A 146 -3.45 -10.61 12.80
C ALA A 146 -2.87 -10.21 14.18
N GLY A 147 -2.79 -11.15 15.13
CA GLY A 147 -2.13 -10.94 16.42
C GLY A 147 -0.60 -11.08 16.38
N GLU A 148 -0.06 -11.69 15.32
CA GLU A 148 1.35 -12.09 15.25
C GLU A 148 2.21 -11.15 14.40
N SER A 149 1.60 -10.37 13.49
CA SER A 149 2.33 -9.42 12.66
C SER A 149 1.51 -8.18 12.30
N LEU A 150 2.19 -7.03 12.26
CA LEU A 150 1.58 -5.76 11.85
C LEU A 150 1.08 -5.81 10.40
N ASN A 151 1.76 -6.52 9.50
CA ASN A 151 1.32 -6.65 8.12
C ASN A 151 0.04 -7.47 7.99
N VAL A 152 -0.08 -8.59 8.71
CA VAL A 152 -1.34 -9.36 8.69
C VAL A 152 -2.45 -8.58 9.39
N ARG A 153 -2.13 -7.79 10.42
CA ARG A 153 -3.08 -6.84 11.02
C ARG A 153 -3.56 -5.79 10.01
N GLY A 154 -2.68 -5.26 9.17
CA GLY A 154 -3.03 -4.35 8.07
C GLY A 154 -4.00 -4.98 7.08
N ALA A 155 -3.63 -6.15 6.54
CA ALA A 155 -4.49 -6.91 5.63
C ALA A 155 -5.84 -7.31 6.27
N TYR A 156 -5.84 -7.61 7.58
CA TYR A 156 -7.06 -7.90 8.33
C TYR A 156 -7.97 -6.67 8.42
N LEU A 157 -7.43 -5.49 8.74
CA LEU A 157 -8.20 -4.24 8.78
C LEU A 157 -8.78 -3.88 7.41
N GLU A 158 -8.06 -4.22 6.34
CA GLU A 158 -8.50 -4.04 4.97
C GLU A 158 -9.71 -4.92 4.66
N VAL A 159 -9.63 -6.22 4.94
CA VAL A 159 -10.79 -7.13 4.77
C VAL A 159 -11.97 -6.75 5.67
N VAL A 160 -11.72 -6.21 6.87
CA VAL A 160 -12.79 -5.68 7.75
C VAL A 160 -13.51 -4.51 7.09
N ALA A 161 -12.77 -3.61 6.44
CA ALA A 161 -13.34 -2.50 5.69
C ALA A 161 -14.22 -3.00 4.54
N ASP A 162 -13.75 -3.98 3.76
CA ASP A 162 -14.47 -4.51 2.61
C ASP A 162 -15.71 -5.30 3.07
N THR A 163 -15.60 -6.02 4.19
CA THR A 163 -16.75 -6.67 4.85
C THR A 163 -17.82 -5.64 5.21
N ALA A 164 -17.43 -4.48 5.75
CA ALA A 164 -18.38 -3.42 6.08
C ALA A 164 -19.04 -2.83 4.82
N GLY A 165 -18.30 -2.71 3.72
CA GLY A 165 -18.82 -2.35 2.40
C GLY A 165 -19.90 -3.33 1.92
N SER A 166 -19.59 -4.63 1.90
CA SER A 166 -20.54 -5.68 1.49
C SER A 166 -21.78 -5.74 2.38
N VAL A 167 -21.62 -5.54 3.70
CA VAL A 167 -22.77 -5.41 4.63
C VAL A 167 -23.62 -4.20 4.26
N GLY A 168 -23.00 -3.06 3.95
CA GLY A 168 -23.68 -1.88 3.44
C GLY A 168 -24.53 -2.21 2.21
N VAL A 169 -23.96 -2.85 1.20
CA VAL A 169 -24.67 -3.27 -0.02
C VAL A 169 -25.86 -4.18 0.29
N ILE A 170 -25.70 -5.17 1.18
CA ILE A 170 -26.81 -6.06 1.58
C ILE A 170 -27.92 -5.26 2.28
N VAL A 171 -27.56 -4.37 3.22
CA VAL A 171 -28.52 -3.53 3.94
C VAL A 171 -29.27 -2.64 2.96
N ALA A 172 -28.59 -2.05 1.98
CA ALA A 172 -29.23 -1.26 0.92
C ALA A 172 -30.22 -2.10 0.11
N GLY A 173 -29.80 -3.28 -0.38
CA GLY A 173 -30.68 -4.17 -1.14
C GLY A 173 -31.91 -4.62 -0.34
N TRP A 174 -31.75 -4.91 0.95
CA TRP A 174 -32.85 -5.31 1.83
C TRP A 174 -33.83 -4.16 2.10
N LEU A 175 -33.32 -2.95 2.34
CA LEU A 175 -34.16 -1.76 2.54
C LEU A 175 -34.89 -1.38 1.25
N VAL A 176 -34.24 -1.45 0.09
CA VAL A 176 -34.90 -1.23 -1.22
C VAL A 176 -36.00 -2.28 -1.43
N ALA A 177 -35.74 -3.56 -1.15
CA ALA A 177 -36.72 -4.63 -1.33
C ALA A 177 -37.95 -4.49 -0.42
N THR A 178 -37.76 -4.03 0.82
CA THR A 178 -38.84 -3.92 1.81
C THR A 178 -39.61 -2.61 1.73
N THR A 179 -38.95 -1.50 1.39
CA THR A 179 -39.58 -0.17 1.34
C THR A 179 -40.00 0.24 -0.08
N GLY A 180 -39.46 -0.41 -1.11
CA GLY A 180 -39.62 0.01 -2.51
C GLY A 180 -38.91 1.33 -2.84
N SER A 181 -38.11 1.89 -1.93
CA SER A 181 -37.47 3.19 -2.09
C SER A 181 -35.98 3.06 -2.43
N ALA A 182 -35.59 3.57 -3.59
CA ALA A 182 -34.18 3.64 -4.01
C ALA A 182 -33.33 4.67 -3.25
N VAL A 183 -33.95 5.47 -2.36
CA VAL A 183 -33.24 6.40 -1.49
C VAL A 183 -32.21 5.66 -0.62
N TRP A 184 -32.51 4.43 -0.20
CA TRP A 184 -31.59 3.64 0.61
C TRP A 184 -30.31 3.23 -0.13
N ASP A 185 -30.40 2.87 -1.42
CA ASP A 185 -29.21 2.63 -2.26
C ASP A 185 -28.36 3.91 -2.35
N THR A 186 -29.00 5.06 -2.51
CA THR A 186 -28.32 6.36 -2.61
C THR A 186 -27.58 6.74 -1.33
N VAL A 187 -28.24 6.61 -0.17
CA VAL A 187 -27.65 6.95 1.15
C VAL A 187 -26.46 6.05 1.45
N ILE A 188 -26.60 4.75 1.21
CA ILE A 188 -25.54 3.79 1.48
C ILE A 188 -24.39 3.93 0.47
N ALA A 189 -24.70 4.18 -0.80
CA ALA A 189 -23.67 4.48 -1.80
C ALA A 189 -22.87 5.74 -1.44
N LEU A 190 -23.50 6.79 -0.91
CA LEU A 190 -22.79 7.97 -0.40
C LEU A 190 -21.87 7.62 0.77
N ALA A 191 -22.34 6.80 1.71
CA ALA A 191 -21.54 6.35 2.84
C ALA A 191 -20.30 5.55 2.39
N ILE A 192 -20.50 4.57 1.50
CA ILE A 192 -19.40 3.78 0.92
C ILE A 192 -18.47 4.67 0.09
N GLY A 193 -19.01 5.58 -0.74
CA GLY A 193 -18.23 6.49 -1.56
C GLY A 193 -17.33 7.41 -0.73
N VAL A 194 -17.83 7.99 0.37
CA VAL A 194 -17.03 8.78 1.31
C VAL A 194 -15.96 7.93 1.97
N PHE A 195 -16.31 6.70 2.39
CA PHE A 195 -15.36 5.77 2.97
C PHE A 195 -14.20 5.44 2.02
N VAL A 196 -14.52 5.10 0.76
CA VAL A 196 -13.52 4.85 -0.31
C VAL A 196 -12.68 6.08 -0.57
N ALA A 197 -13.26 7.28 -0.61
CA ALA A 197 -12.53 8.53 -0.81
C ALA A 197 -11.51 8.80 0.31
N VAL A 198 -11.89 8.62 1.58
CA VAL A 198 -10.98 8.79 2.73
C VAL A 198 -9.79 7.84 2.63
N ARG A 199 -10.05 6.56 2.31
CA ARG A 199 -9.00 5.55 2.11
C ARG A 199 -8.08 5.89 0.94
N ALA A 200 -8.65 6.33 -0.19
CA ALA A 200 -7.88 6.74 -1.36
C ALA A 200 -6.96 7.92 -1.04
N VAL A 201 -7.43 8.93 -0.28
CA VAL A 201 -6.60 10.05 0.16
C VAL A 201 -5.48 9.59 1.09
N ALA A 202 -5.76 8.71 2.04
CA ALA A 202 -4.75 8.17 2.96
C ALA A 202 -3.65 7.42 2.19
N LEU A 203 -4.02 6.52 1.27
CA LEU A 203 -3.08 5.80 0.42
C LEU A 203 -2.32 6.75 -0.52
N GLY A 204 -3.01 7.74 -1.09
CA GLY A 204 -2.40 8.77 -1.93
C GLY A 204 -1.29 9.53 -1.21
N ARG A 205 -1.49 9.89 0.05
CA ARG A 205 -0.45 10.54 0.87
C ARG A 205 0.80 9.68 1.01
N GLN A 206 0.66 8.37 1.20
CA GLN A 206 1.78 7.44 1.28
C GLN A 206 2.53 7.34 -0.06
N VAL A 207 1.80 7.24 -1.18
CA VAL A 207 2.39 7.20 -2.53
C VAL A 207 3.16 8.49 -2.82
N PHE A 208 2.58 9.65 -2.53
CA PHE A 208 3.27 10.94 -2.67
C PHE A 208 4.46 11.07 -1.71
N ALA A 209 4.39 10.49 -0.51
CA ALA A 209 5.51 10.48 0.41
C ALA A 209 6.73 9.76 -0.19
N VAL A 210 6.51 8.58 -0.77
CA VAL A 210 7.54 7.79 -1.47
C VAL A 210 8.05 8.51 -2.73
N LEU A 211 7.16 9.09 -3.53
CA LEU A 211 7.57 9.85 -4.73
C LEU A 211 8.40 11.09 -4.38
N GLY A 212 8.05 11.76 -3.29
CA GLY A 212 8.75 12.91 -2.74
C GLY A 212 10.01 12.58 -1.94
N GLN A 213 10.42 11.31 -1.87
CA GLN A 213 11.62 10.85 -1.16
C GLN A 213 11.62 11.24 0.33
N HIS A 214 10.45 11.25 0.97
CA HIS A 214 10.39 11.50 2.41
C HIS A 214 11.07 10.37 3.20
N VAL A 215 11.49 10.71 4.41
CA VAL A 215 12.01 9.77 5.41
C VAL A 215 11.00 8.61 5.59
N PRO A 216 11.45 7.34 5.62
CA PRO A 216 10.57 6.20 5.79
C PRO A 216 9.67 6.32 7.02
N GLU A 217 8.43 5.84 6.89
CA GLU A 217 7.47 5.87 8.00
C GLU A 217 7.99 5.08 9.21
N GLY A 218 7.97 5.70 10.39
CA GLY A 218 8.48 5.11 11.64
C GLY A 218 10.00 5.22 11.85
N VAL A 219 10.75 5.78 10.88
CA VAL A 219 12.19 6.05 11.05
C VAL A 219 12.39 7.48 11.53
N ASP A 220 13.10 7.64 12.64
CA ASP A 220 13.53 8.93 13.16
C ASP A 220 14.96 9.22 12.70
N ALA A 221 15.12 10.18 11.78
CA ALA A 221 16.42 10.56 11.24
C ALA A 221 17.42 11.00 12.32
N THR A 222 16.94 11.65 13.39
CA THR A 222 17.80 12.06 14.52
C THR A 222 18.27 10.85 15.31
N ALA A 223 17.40 9.84 15.51
CA ALA A 223 17.79 8.59 16.15
C ALA A 223 18.80 7.80 15.29
N VAL A 224 18.61 7.77 13.95
CA VAL A 224 19.58 7.15 13.02
C VAL A 224 20.94 7.82 13.13
N ALA A 225 20.99 9.16 13.07
CA ALA A 225 22.23 9.91 13.20
C ALA A 225 22.93 9.65 14.53
N ALA A 226 22.19 9.63 15.64
CA ALA A 226 22.72 9.36 16.97
C ALA A 226 23.29 7.94 17.09
N ASP A 227 22.61 6.93 16.55
CA ASP A 227 23.07 5.55 16.54
C ASP A 227 24.34 5.37 15.68
N LEU A 228 24.43 6.06 14.54
CA LEU A 228 25.64 6.06 13.70
C LEU A 228 26.81 6.78 14.39
N ALA A 229 26.54 7.90 15.06
CA ALA A 229 27.57 8.65 15.81
C ALA A 229 28.07 7.89 17.05
N ALA A 230 27.30 6.94 17.57
CA ALA A 230 27.70 6.09 18.70
C ALA A 230 28.69 4.98 18.31
N ILE A 231 28.92 4.74 17.01
CA ILE A 231 29.85 3.73 16.52
C ILE A 231 31.28 4.15 16.87
N LYS A 232 32.06 3.22 17.43
CA LYS A 232 33.45 3.49 17.79
C LYS A 232 34.25 3.87 16.54
N GLY A 233 34.93 5.01 16.61
CA GLY A 233 35.73 5.53 15.50
C GLY A 233 35.03 6.58 14.65
N VAL A 234 33.69 6.69 14.76
CA VAL A 234 32.92 7.80 14.19
C VAL A 234 33.03 9.01 15.12
N ARG A 235 33.40 10.16 14.54
CA ARG A 235 33.50 11.44 15.23
C ARG A 235 32.28 12.31 14.95
N ASP A 236 31.77 12.24 13.72
CA ASP A 236 30.64 13.05 13.26
C ASP A 236 29.87 12.34 12.14
N VAL A 237 28.60 12.68 12.00
CA VAL A 237 27.68 12.17 10.97
C VAL A 237 26.96 13.34 10.33
N HIS A 238 27.10 13.48 9.02
CA HIS A 238 26.42 14.54 8.26
C HIS A 238 25.94 14.03 6.89
N ASP A 239 25.24 14.89 6.16
CA ASP A 239 24.60 14.58 4.88
C ASP A 239 23.76 13.29 4.91
N LEU A 240 23.03 13.08 6.02
CA LEU A 240 22.17 11.93 6.21
C LEU A 240 20.86 12.14 5.43
N HIS A 241 20.69 11.40 4.34
CA HIS A 241 19.44 11.34 3.59
C HIS A 241 18.84 9.95 3.72
N LEU A 242 17.55 9.90 4.03
CA LEU A 242 16.79 8.68 4.21
C LEU A 242 15.55 8.74 3.33
N TRP A 243 15.29 7.70 2.55
CA TRP A 243 14.08 7.64 1.74
C TRP A 243 13.62 6.20 1.51
N THR A 244 12.34 6.06 1.15
CA THR A 244 11.78 4.79 0.68
C THR A 244 11.78 4.77 -0.85
N LEU A 245 12.37 3.74 -1.46
CA LEU A 245 12.37 3.59 -2.92
C LEU A 245 11.07 2.95 -3.44
N THR A 246 10.61 1.92 -2.75
CA THR A 246 9.31 1.25 -2.91
C THR A 246 8.93 0.61 -1.57
N SER A 247 7.72 0.06 -1.47
CA SER A 247 7.27 -0.67 -0.30
C SER A 247 8.34 -1.67 0.16
N GLY A 248 8.88 -1.46 1.36
CA GLY A 248 9.85 -2.38 1.93
C GLY A 248 11.30 -2.24 1.49
N MET A 249 11.62 -1.16 0.78
CA MET A 249 12.99 -0.87 0.37
C MET A 249 13.37 0.53 0.83
N ASN A 250 13.84 0.61 2.06
CA ASN A 250 14.42 1.82 2.62
C ASN A 250 15.88 1.94 2.25
N VAL A 251 16.28 3.15 1.87
CA VAL A 251 17.62 3.49 1.40
C VAL A 251 18.16 4.66 2.21
N ALA A 252 19.46 4.66 2.45
CA ALA A 252 20.17 5.76 3.10
C ALA A 252 21.43 6.18 2.34
N THR A 253 21.76 7.46 2.42
CA THR A 253 23.10 7.98 2.20
C THR A 253 23.54 8.74 3.44
N ALA A 254 24.81 8.61 3.82
CA ALA A 254 25.36 9.36 4.95
C ALA A 254 26.88 9.47 4.82
N HIS A 255 27.42 10.54 5.40
CA HIS A 255 28.85 10.74 5.53
C HIS A 255 29.25 10.50 6.99
N LEU A 256 30.30 9.71 7.19
CA LEU A 256 30.84 9.33 8.49
C LEU A 256 32.27 9.87 8.60
N VAL A 257 32.49 10.80 9.52
CA VAL A 257 33.83 11.35 9.77
C VAL A 257 34.57 10.44 10.74
N THR A 258 35.75 9.95 10.34
CA THR A 258 36.61 9.12 11.20
C THR A 258 37.94 9.81 11.49
N ALA A 259 38.49 9.55 12.68
CA ALA A 259 39.79 10.10 13.08
C ALA A 259 40.98 9.26 12.58
N ASP A 260 40.78 7.94 12.45
CA ASP A 260 41.78 7.01 11.95
C ASP A 260 41.23 6.27 10.74
N MET A 261 41.81 6.54 9.57
CA MET A 261 41.41 5.92 8.31
C MET A 261 41.74 4.41 8.26
N GLY A 262 42.56 3.91 9.18
CA GLY A 262 42.88 2.48 9.31
C GLY A 262 41.71 1.61 9.77
N GLU A 263 40.71 2.18 10.45
CA GLU A 263 39.55 1.46 10.99
C GLU A 263 38.27 1.56 10.12
N ASN A 264 38.35 2.21 8.94
CA ASN A 264 37.20 2.52 8.10
C ASN A 264 36.34 1.31 7.73
N HIS A 265 36.95 0.14 7.52
CA HIS A 265 36.20 -1.07 7.16
C HIS A 265 35.31 -1.55 8.31
N ALA A 266 35.83 -1.53 9.55
CA ALA A 266 35.08 -1.92 10.74
C ALA A 266 33.90 -0.95 10.99
N VAL A 267 34.15 0.36 10.84
CA VAL A 267 33.11 1.40 10.94
C VAL A 267 32.00 1.18 9.91
N LEU A 268 32.35 0.90 8.65
CA LEU A 268 31.38 0.63 7.59
C LEU A 268 30.54 -0.61 7.86
N ASP A 269 31.15 -1.71 8.31
CA ASP A 269 30.44 -2.95 8.61
C ASP A 269 29.48 -2.77 9.80
N GLU A 270 29.91 -2.07 10.86
CA GLU A 270 29.07 -1.78 12.02
C GLU A 270 27.93 -0.83 11.65
N ALA A 271 28.19 0.23 10.89
CA ALA A 271 27.18 1.19 10.45
C ALA A 271 26.11 0.52 9.58
N ARG A 272 26.51 -0.34 8.64
CA ARG A 272 25.57 -1.13 7.84
C ARG A 272 24.74 -2.06 8.71
N GLU A 273 25.31 -2.62 9.76
CA GLU A 273 24.57 -3.51 10.64
C GLU A 273 23.58 -2.78 11.55
N VAL A 274 23.96 -1.60 12.06
CA VAL A 274 23.07 -0.71 12.81
C VAL A 274 21.88 -0.30 11.94
N LEU A 275 22.14 0.21 10.74
CA LEU A 275 21.10 0.61 9.79
C LEU A 275 20.16 -0.55 9.45
N ARG A 276 20.70 -1.74 9.20
CA ARG A 276 19.91 -2.92 8.84
C ARG A 276 19.08 -3.46 10.01
N ARG A 277 19.68 -3.61 11.20
CA ARG A 277 19.01 -4.28 12.33
C ARG A 277 18.10 -3.38 13.14
N ARG A 278 18.46 -2.11 13.32
CA ARG A 278 17.71 -1.18 14.18
C ARG A 278 16.71 -0.33 13.40
N HIS A 279 17.03 0.01 12.15
CA HIS A 279 16.29 0.99 11.37
C HIS A 279 15.66 0.42 10.09
N ASP A 280 15.80 -0.89 9.84
CA ASP A 280 15.28 -1.59 8.65
C ASP A 280 15.72 -0.94 7.32
N ILE A 281 16.95 -0.42 7.29
CA ILE A 281 17.59 0.16 6.10
C ILE A 281 18.55 -0.88 5.53
N ALA A 282 18.10 -1.58 4.48
CA ALA A 282 18.84 -2.68 3.88
C ALA A 282 19.91 -2.23 2.86
N HIS A 283 19.73 -1.03 2.27
CA HIS A 283 20.64 -0.48 1.28
C HIS A 283 21.13 0.89 1.74
N ALA A 284 22.43 1.02 2.01
CA ALA A 284 23.02 2.28 2.43
C ALA A 284 24.32 2.52 1.69
N THR A 285 24.51 3.75 1.23
CA THR A 285 25.79 4.23 0.70
C THR A 285 26.40 5.13 1.76
N LEU A 286 27.53 4.69 2.33
CA LEU A 286 28.22 5.40 3.40
C LEU A 286 29.56 5.89 2.87
N GLN A 287 29.74 7.21 2.87
CA GLN A 287 31.03 7.83 2.59
C GLN A 287 31.80 7.99 3.89
N VAL A 288 33.08 7.59 3.91
CA VAL A 288 33.94 7.78 5.09
C VAL A 288 34.95 8.87 4.79
N GLU A 289 35.02 9.83 5.69
CA GLU A 289 35.81 11.04 5.51
C GLU A 289 36.83 11.20 6.64
N PRO A 290 38.06 11.64 6.34
CA PRO A 290 38.98 12.03 7.39
C PRO A 290 38.54 13.34 8.04
N ALA A 291 38.96 13.58 9.28
CA ALA A 291 38.59 14.77 10.04
C ALA A 291 39.03 16.11 9.43
N ASP A 292 39.95 16.11 8.46
CA ASP A 292 40.42 17.29 7.73
C ASP A 292 39.74 17.46 6.35
N HIS A 293 38.76 16.62 6.01
CA HIS A 293 37.97 16.78 4.80
C HIS A 293 37.16 18.09 4.82
N GLN A 294 37.16 18.79 3.68
CA GLN A 294 36.39 20.02 3.47
C GLN A 294 35.62 19.91 2.15
N GLY A 295 34.40 20.46 2.09
CA GLY A 295 33.60 20.55 0.86
C GLY A 295 32.14 20.09 0.98
N CYS A 296 31.76 19.43 2.08
CA CYS A 296 30.38 18.95 2.29
C CYS A 296 29.40 20.05 2.71
N ASP A 297 29.88 21.15 3.31
CA ASP A 297 29.04 22.29 3.75
C ASP A 297 28.62 23.22 2.59
N GLU A 298 29.10 22.97 1.36
CA GLU A 298 28.85 23.79 0.18
C GLU A 298 27.90 23.10 -0.83
N LEU A 299 26.72 22.67 -0.37
CA LEU A 299 25.65 22.30 -1.29
C LEU A 299 25.06 23.59 -1.90
N GLY A 300 25.52 23.94 -3.11
CA GLY A 300 25.14 25.16 -3.83
C GLY A 300 23.76 25.13 -4.51
N TRP A 301 22.80 24.37 -3.98
CA TRP A 301 21.43 24.25 -4.51
C TRP A 301 20.37 24.46 -3.42
#